data_AF-A0A6N2D1L9-F1
#
_entry.id   AF-A0A6N2D1L9-F1
#
_cell.length_a   1.000
_cell.length_b   1.000
_cell.length_c   1.000
_cell.angle_alpha   90.00
_cell.angle_beta   90.00
_cell.angle_gamma   90.00
#
_symmetry.space_group_name_H-M   'P 1'
#
loop_
_entity.id
_entity.type
_entity.pdbx_description
1 polymer ?
#
loop_
_entity_poly.entity_id
_entity_poly.type
_entity_poly.pdbx_seq_one_letter_code
_entity_poly.pdbx_strand_id
1 'polypeptide(L)'
;TLLAEFPPIEQALEGAGFCGSTSAVGIWKTRRRTSASLDIDVQVDLLVPTTVSPGTGRRAARLPGHGVNAARKVDGLEGVLVDVAEHDIASLEPAEDSRVVRAKVAGPGALLVAKMFKIHERRGSTRANDKDALDVLRILQGISTEELALRLGSILGDSLSARTGARALELFAELFGSRGGRGAVMAARAAQPVMDADQVRLTCEALAGDLLDVIKP
;
A
#
# COMPACT_ATOMS: atom_id res chain seq x y z
N THR A 1 14.54 -11.97 -0.91
CA THR A 1 14.64 -12.95 -2.00
C THR A 1 13.98 -12.37 -3.21
N LEU A 2 14.66 -12.40 -4.35
CA LEU A 2 14.09 -11.99 -5.63
C LEU A 2 13.05 -13.04 -6.08
N LEU A 3 12.07 -12.62 -6.87
CA LEU A 3 11.12 -13.54 -7.50
C LEU A 3 11.89 -14.50 -8.41
N ALA A 4 11.69 -15.81 -8.23
CA ALA A 4 12.32 -16.81 -9.08
C ALA A 4 11.67 -16.82 -10.47
N GLU A 5 12.47 -17.04 -11.52
CA GLU A 5 11.99 -17.06 -12.91
C GLU A 5 11.04 -18.23 -13.19
N PHE A 6 11.18 -19.34 -12.46
CA PHE A 6 10.39 -20.56 -12.61
C PHE A 6 9.85 -21.09 -11.26
N PRO A 7 8.59 -21.58 -11.22
CA PRO A 7 7.60 -21.48 -12.29
C PRO A 7 7.17 -20.02 -12.51
N PRO A 8 6.72 -19.66 -13.72
CA PRO A 8 6.15 -18.34 -13.96
C PRO A 8 4.99 -18.06 -12.99
N ILE A 9 4.94 -16.87 -12.40
CA ILE A 9 3.95 -16.50 -11.39
C ILE A 9 2.50 -16.63 -11.90
N GLU A 10 2.26 -16.39 -13.19
CA GLU A 10 0.98 -16.64 -13.83
C GLU A 10 0.55 -18.10 -13.76
N GLN A 11 1.47 -19.06 -13.95
CA GLN A 11 1.15 -20.49 -13.87
C GLN A 11 0.82 -20.90 -12.43
N ALA A 12 1.51 -20.33 -11.45
CA ALA A 12 1.18 -20.54 -10.05
C ALA A 12 -0.21 -20.00 -9.70
N LEU A 13 -0.57 -18.82 -10.20
CA LEU A 13 -1.89 -18.21 -10.02
C LEU A 13 -3.00 -18.99 -10.73
N GLU A 14 -2.78 -19.40 -11.98
CA GLU A 14 -3.71 -20.22 -12.77
C GLU A 14 -3.92 -21.59 -12.11
N GLY A 15 -2.86 -22.22 -11.63
CA GLY A 15 -2.93 -23.45 -10.83
C GLY A 15 -3.73 -23.28 -9.53
N ALA A 16 -3.69 -22.08 -8.93
CA ALA A 16 -4.52 -21.70 -7.79
C ALA A 16 -5.94 -21.24 -8.20
N GLY A 17 -6.30 -21.33 -9.48
CA GLY A 17 -7.61 -21.01 -10.04
C GLY A 17 -7.90 -19.52 -10.21
N PHE A 18 -6.87 -18.67 -10.25
CA PHE A 18 -6.99 -17.27 -10.64
C PHE A 18 -6.87 -17.12 -12.16
N CYS A 19 -7.61 -16.16 -12.71
CA CYS A 19 -7.51 -15.76 -14.11
C CYS A 19 -7.04 -14.31 -14.20
N GLY A 20 -6.12 -14.04 -15.12
CA GLY A 20 -5.67 -12.68 -15.40
C GLY A 20 -6.78 -11.83 -16.01
N SER A 21 -6.89 -10.58 -15.57
CA SER A 21 -7.85 -9.62 -16.13
C SER A 21 -7.44 -9.22 -17.55
N THR A 22 -8.38 -9.31 -18.48
CA THR A 22 -8.16 -8.86 -19.87
C THR A 22 -8.14 -7.34 -20.02
N SER A 23 -8.74 -6.61 -19.07
CA SER A 23 -8.88 -5.16 -19.11
C SER A 23 -7.88 -4.41 -18.22
N ALA A 24 -7.16 -5.12 -17.34
CA ALA A 24 -6.25 -4.50 -16.38
C ALA A 24 -5.03 -5.38 -16.09
N VAL A 25 -3.86 -4.90 -16.49
CA VAL A 25 -2.56 -5.55 -16.24
C VAL A 25 -2.32 -5.73 -14.75
N GLY A 26 -1.78 -6.89 -14.37
CA GLY A 26 -1.44 -7.22 -12.98
C GLY A 26 -2.62 -7.52 -12.07
N ILE A 27 -3.85 -7.50 -12.58
CA ILE A 27 -5.05 -7.85 -11.78
C ILE A 27 -5.44 -9.29 -12.07
N TRP A 28 -5.54 -10.09 -11.02
CA TRP A 28 -5.90 -11.50 -11.06
C TRP A 28 -7.15 -11.73 -10.24
N LYS A 29 -8.11 -12.50 -10.77
CA LYS A 29 -9.40 -12.71 -10.13
C LYS A 29 -9.76 -14.18 -10.07
N THR A 30 -10.44 -14.56 -9.00
CA THR A 30 -11.08 -15.87 -8.88
C THR A 30 -12.41 -15.72 -8.16
N ARG A 31 -13.28 -16.72 -8.31
CA ARG A 31 -14.53 -16.80 -7.55
C ARG A 31 -14.41 -17.90 -6.51
N ARG A 32 -14.75 -17.59 -5.26
CA ARG A 32 -14.64 -18.53 -4.14
C ARG A 32 -15.92 -18.51 -3.32
N ARG A 33 -16.33 -19.69 -2.89
CA ARG A 33 -17.42 -19.85 -1.93
C ARG A 33 -16.87 -19.68 -0.51
N THR A 34 -17.49 -18.81 0.27
CA THR A 34 -17.13 -18.59 1.68
C THR A 34 -17.76 -19.66 2.58
N SER A 35 -17.33 -19.71 3.86
CA SER A 35 -17.96 -20.54 4.89
C SER A 35 -19.44 -20.21 5.10
N ALA A 36 -19.85 -18.97 4.83
CA ALA A 36 -21.24 -18.52 4.82
C ALA A 36 -22.01 -18.91 3.54
N SER A 37 -21.45 -19.79 2.71
CA SER A 37 -22.03 -20.24 1.42
C SER A 37 -22.31 -19.12 0.42
N LEU A 38 -21.58 -18.00 0.52
CA LEU A 38 -21.66 -16.89 -0.43
C LEU A 38 -20.53 -17.00 -1.46
N ASP A 39 -20.87 -16.84 -2.74
CA ASP A 39 -19.86 -16.77 -3.80
C ASP A 39 -19.35 -15.32 -3.92
N ILE A 40 -18.06 -15.12 -3.65
CA ILE A 40 -17.38 -13.82 -3.68
C ILE A 40 -16.30 -13.79 -4.76
N ASP A 41 -16.07 -12.61 -5.32
CA ASP A 41 -14.93 -12.34 -6.18
C ASP A 41 -13.72 -12.00 -5.30
N VAL A 42 -12.66 -12.79 -5.43
CA VAL A 42 -11.37 -12.55 -4.80
C VAL A 42 -10.43 -11.98 -5.85
N GLN A 43 -9.85 -10.83 -5.56
CA GLN A 43 -8.90 -10.15 -6.44
C GLN A 43 -7.52 -10.08 -5.78
N VAL A 44 -6.48 -10.36 -6.54
CA VAL A 44 -5.07 -10.14 -6.18
C VAL A 44 -4.45 -9.20 -7.21
N ASP A 45 -3.79 -8.16 -6.73
CA ASP A 45 -3.06 -7.21 -7.56
C ASP A 45 -1.56 -7.50 -7.43
N LEU A 46 -0.92 -7.88 -8.53
CA LEU A 46 0.53 -8.00 -8.62
C LEU A 46 1.12 -6.68 -9.08
N LEU A 47 1.79 -6.00 -8.16
CA LEU A 47 2.37 -4.68 -8.36
C LEU A 47 3.88 -4.73 -8.18
N VAL A 48 4.59 -3.96 -8.99
CA VAL A 48 6.05 -3.85 -8.99
C VAL A 48 6.43 -2.37 -8.92
N PRO A 49 7.32 -1.94 -8.02
CA PRO A 49 7.82 -0.57 -8.01
C PRO A 49 8.42 -0.22 -9.37
N THR A 50 8.11 0.97 -9.89
CA THR A 50 8.53 1.37 -11.24
C THR A 50 10.05 1.35 -11.38
N THR A 51 10.78 1.76 -10.34
CA THR A 51 12.24 1.88 -10.36
C THR A 51 12.97 0.54 -10.54
N VAL A 52 12.37 -0.58 -10.13
CA VAL A 52 12.99 -1.91 -10.22
C VAL A 52 12.53 -2.71 -11.42
N SER A 53 11.63 -2.16 -12.24
CA SER A 53 11.15 -2.83 -13.44
C SER A 53 11.84 -2.31 -14.70
N PRO A 54 12.70 -3.10 -15.37
CA PRO A 54 13.44 -2.65 -16.53
C PRO A 54 12.55 -2.26 -17.72
N GLY A 55 13.14 -1.49 -18.64
CA GLY A 55 12.52 -1.08 -19.91
C GLY A 55 11.54 0.11 -19.82
N THR A 56 11.19 0.64 -20.98
CA THR A 56 10.44 1.90 -21.15
C THR A 56 8.91 1.75 -21.08
N GLY A 57 8.40 0.52 -20.94
CA GLY A 57 6.97 0.25 -20.84
C GLY A 57 6.33 0.92 -19.62
N ARG A 58 5.20 1.61 -19.81
CA ARG A 58 4.58 2.47 -18.78
C ARG A 58 3.66 1.74 -17.79
N ARG A 59 3.12 0.57 -18.15
CA ARG A 59 2.10 -0.14 -17.33
C ARG A 59 2.52 -1.54 -16.92
N ALA A 60 2.98 -2.34 -17.86
CA ALA A 60 3.40 -3.72 -17.61
C ALA A 60 4.77 -3.76 -16.95
N ALA A 61 4.89 -4.50 -15.84
CA ALA A 61 6.19 -4.83 -15.28
C ALA A 61 6.93 -5.80 -16.21
N ARG A 62 8.24 -5.63 -16.30
CA ARG A 62 9.16 -6.59 -16.90
C ARG A 62 9.80 -7.38 -15.78
N LEU A 63 9.46 -8.66 -15.71
CA LEU A 63 9.98 -9.62 -14.75
C LEU A 63 10.50 -10.81 -15.58
N PRO A 64 11.82 -11.11 -15.58
CA PRO A 64 12.39 -12.23 -16.33
C PRO A 64 11.68 -13.55 -16.00
N GLY A 65 11.36 -14.36 -17.01
CA GLY A 65 10.63 -15.62 -16.83
C GLY A 65 9.11 -15.49 -16.68
N HIS A 66 8.55 -14.27 -16.66
CA HIS A 66 7.12 -14.05 -16.43
C HIS A 66 6.42 -13.31 -17.58
N GLY A 67 5.13 -13.60 -17.73
CA GLY A 67 4.27 -13.00 -18.75
C GLY A 67 4.19 -11.48 -18.64
N VAL A 68 4.11 -10.81 -19.79
CA VAL A 68 4.11 -9.33 -19.86
C VAL A 68 2.91 -8.67 -19.16
N ASN A 69 1.83 -9.41 -18.91
CA ASN A 69 0.65 -8.90 -18.22
C ASN A 69 0.57 -9.34 -16.76
N ALA A 70 1.56 -10.09 -16.27
CA ALA A 70 1.50 -10.74 -14.97
C ALA A 70 1.48 -9.75 -13.81
N ALA A 71 2.23 -8.64 -13.93
CA ALA A 71 2.28 -7.61 -12.92
C ALA A 71 2.32 -6.21 -13.53
N ARG A 72 1.91 -5.21 -12.74
CA ARG A 72 1.83 -3.81 -13.14
C ARG A 72 2.89 -2.96 -12.44
N LYS A 73 3.50 -2.02 -13.17
CA LYS A 73 4.35 -0.96 -12.60
C LYS A 73 3.51 0.07 -11.86
N VAL A 74 3.97 0.44 -10.66
CA VAL A 74 3.32 1.44 -9.81
C VAL A 74 4.38 2.31 -9.14
N ASP A 75 4.19 3.63 -9.19
CA ASP A 75 5.00 4.59 -8.46
C ASP A 75 4.55 4.65 -6.99
N GLY A 76 5.48 4.89 -6.07
CA GLY A 76 5.15 5.00 -4.64
C GLY A 76 5.25 3.69 -3.87
N LEU A 77 5.69 2.60 -4.50
CA LEU A 77 5.91 1.32 -3.83
C LEU A 77 7.37 1.07 -3.48
N GLU A 78 8.31 1.94 -3.86
CA GLU A 78 9.74 1.70 -3.65
C GLU A 78 10.11 1.47 -2.18
N GLY A 79 9.41 2.14 -1.25
CA GLY A 79 9.62 1.97 0.19
C GLY A 79 9.42 0.54 0.69
N VAL A 80 8.60 -0.29 0.01
CA VAL A 80 8.34 -1.69 0.42
C VAL A 80 9.56 -2.59 0.25
N LEU A 81 10.58 -2.13 -0.48
CA LEU A 81 11.85 -2.85 -0.64
C LEU A 81 12.79 -2.66 0.55
N VAL A 82 12.53 -1.63 1.37
CA VAL A 82 13.40 -1.17 2.47
C VAL A 82 12.71 -1.38 3.81
N ASP A 83 11.48 -0.87 3.95
CA ASP A 83 10.66 -1.04 5.16
C ASP A 83 9.72 -2.24 4.98
N VAL A 84 10.24 -3.42 5.30
CA VAL A 84 9.56 -4.71 5.15
C VAL A 84 10.05 -5.70 6.21
N ALA A 85 9.12 -6.48 6.78
CA ALA A 85 9.45 -7.52 7.74
C ALA A 85 8.72 -8.83 7.40
N GLU A 86 9.21 -9.97 7.90
CA GLU A 86 8.48 -11.23 7.84
C GLU A 86 7.41 -11.25 8.93
N HIS A 87 6.19 -11.64 8.57
CA HIS A 87 5.07 -11.80 9.47
C HIS A 87 4.40 -13.16 9.27
N ASP A 88 3.89 -13.70 10.36
CA ASP A 88 2.98 -14.84 10.35
C ASP A 88 1.55 -14.34 10.22
N ILE A 89 0.91 -14.71 9.10
CA ILE A 89 -0.50 -14.47 8.84
C ILE A 89 -1.23 -15.74 9.28
N ALA A 90 -1.80 -15.71 10.48
CA ALA A 90 -2.56 -16.80 11.07
C ALA A 90 -4.07 -16.56 10.97
N SER A 91 -4.87 -17.61 11.18
CA SER A 91 -6.30 -17.48 11.38
C SER A 91 -6.63 -16.58 12.58
N LEU A 92 -7.77 -15.87 12.50
CA LEU A 92 -8.35 -15.16 13.64
C LEU A 92 -8.91 -16.12 14.70
N GLU A 93 -9.15 -17.37 14.33
CA GLU A 93 -9.63 -18.46 15.19
C GLU A 93 -8.60 -19.60 15.18
N PRO A 94 -7.41 -19.42 15.79
CA PRO A 94 -6.31 -20.37 15.70
C PRO A 94 -6.60 -21.74 16.34
N ALA A 95 -7.61 -21.81 17.21
CA ALA A 95 -8.10 -23.07 17.77
C ALA A 95 -8.89 -23.92 16.75
N GLU A 96 -9.53 -23.27 15.78
CA GLU A 96 -10.36 -23.94 14.76
C GLU A 96 -9.62 -24.09 13.42
N ASP A 97 -8.71 -23.15 13.11
CA ASP A 97 -7.92 -23.15 11.89
C ASP A 97 -6.46 -22.84 12.21
N SER A 98 -5.64 -23.91 12.17
CA SER A 98 -4.21 -23.84 12.47
C SER A 98 -3.34 -23.38 11.30
N ARG A 99 -3.94 -22.96 10.17
CA ARG A 99 -3.17 -22.51 9.01
C ARG A 99 -2.44 -21.21 9.33
N VAL A 100 -1.15 -21.18 8.98
CA VAL A 100 -0.30 -19.99 9.08
C VAL A 100 0.46 -19.84 7.77
N VAL A 101 0.50 -18.62 7.25
CA VAL A 101 1.30 -18.25 6.08
C VAL A 101 2.35 -17.24 6.51
N ARG A 102 3.63 -17.59 6.34
CA ARG A 102 4.73 -16.64 6.54
C ARG A 102 4.91 -15.81 5.27
N ALA A 103 4.82 -14.49 5.39
CA ALA A 103 4.94 -13.58 4.26
C ALA A 103 5.70 -12.31 4.65
N LYS A 104 6.36 -11.70 3.66
CA LYS A 104 6.92 -10.36 3.81
C LYS A 104 5.82 -9.32 3.72
N VAL A 105 5.70 -8.49 4.75
CA VAL A 105 4.69 -7.43 4.86
C VAL A 105 5.40 -6.08 4.91
N ALA A 106 4.89 -5.13 4.13
CA ALA A 106 5.38 -3.77 4.14
C ALA A 106 5.20 -3.15 5.54
N GLY A 107 6.25 -2.52 6.03
CA GLY A 107 6.19 -1.78 7.28
C GLY A 107 5.35 -0.50 7.16
N PRO A 108 5.02 0.13 8.31
CA PRO A 108 4.12 1.27 8.33
C PRO A 108 4.67 2.51 7.61
N GLY A 109 5.99 2.70 7.52
CA GLY A 109 6.60 3.78 6.76
C GLY A 109 6.41 3.60 5.25
N ALA A 110 6.65 2.37 4.74
CA ALA A 110 6.38 2.03 3.35
C ALA A 110 4.89 2.15 2.99
N LEU A 111 4.00 1.71 3.89
CA LEU A 111 2.56 1.87 3.70
C LEU A 111 2.16 3.35 3.64
N LEU A 112 2.69 4.20 4.52
CA LEU A 112 2.44 5.64 4.50
C LEU A 112 2.85 6.27 3.16
N VAL A 113 4.07 5.96 2.69
CA VAL A 113 4.59 6.40 1.38
C VAL A 113 3.64 5.98 0.25
N ALA A 114 3.26 4.71 0.20
CA ALA A 114 2.35 4.18 -0.83
C ALA A 114 0.98 4.88 -0.83
N LYS A 115 0.46 5.20 0.35
CA LYS A 115 -0.84 5.90 0.49
C LYS A 115 -0.77 7.33 -0.06
N MET A 116 0.35 8.04 0.10
CA MET A 116 0.50 9.40 -0.44
C MET A 116 0.35 9.43 -1.96
N PHE A 117 1.04 8.53 -2.66
CA PHE A 117 0.92 8.39 -4.11
C PHE A 117 -0.51 8.01 -4.51
N LYS A 118 -1.10 7.02 -3.83
CA LYS A 118 -2.45 6.54 -4.15
C LYS A 118 -3.52 7.63 -3.97
N ILE A 119 -3.44 8.44 -2.91
CA ILE A 119 -4.36 9.56 -2.69
C ILE A 119 -4.13 10.65 -3.75
N HIS A 120 -2.87 10.95 -4.05
CA HIS A 120 -2.51 11.98 -5.05
C HIS A 120 -2.96 11.61 -6.47
N GLU A 121 -2.71 10.39 -6.94
CA GLU A 121 -3.09 9.93 -8.28
C GLU A 121 -4.61 9.94 -8.53
N ARG A 122 -5.39 9.78 -7.46
CA ARG A 122 -6.86 9.71 -7.55
C ARG A 122 -7.51 11.08 -7.45
N ARG A 123 -6.73 12.16 -7.34
CA ARG A 123 -7.25 13.52 -7.28
C ARG A 123 -8.10 13.85 -8.51
N GLY A 124 -9.30 14.36 -8.27
CA GLY A 124 -10.24 14.76 -9.32
C GLY A 124 -10.91 13.61 -10.08
N SER A 125 -10.75 12.36 -9.62
CA SER A 125 -11.37 11.20 -10.24
C SER A 125 -12.55 10.65 -9.42
N THR A 126 -13.48 9.97 -10.08
CA THR A 126 -14.55 9.17 -9.43
C THR A 126 -13.99 8.01 -8.60
N ARG A 127 -12.69 7.71 -8.74
CA ARG A 127 -11.96 6.69 -7.99
C ARG A 127 -11.34 7.23 -6.69
N ALA A 128 -11.56 8.49 -6.33
CA ALA A 128 -11.15 9.01 -5.03
C ALA A 128 -11.78 8.13 -3.93
N ASN A 129 -10.93 7.41 -3.19
CA ASN A 129 -11.35 6.51 -2.14
C ASN A 129 -10.89 7.08 -0.80
N ASP A 130 -11.84 7.59 -0.03
CA ASP A 130 -11.58 8.21 1.27
C ASP A 130 -10.94 7.22 2.26
N LYS A 131 -11.12 5.91 2.08
CA LYS A 131 -10.53 4.86 2.93
C LYS A 131 -9.01 4.88 2.94
N ASP A 132 -8.36 5.29 1.85
CA ASP A 132 -6.90 5.38 1.82
C ASP A 132 -6.38 6.47 2.78
N ALA A 133 -7.14 7.56 2.99
CA ALA A 133 -6.81 8.58 3.97
C ALA A 133 -7.14 8.14 5.41
N LEU A 134 -8.18 7.33 5.60
CA LEU A 134 -8.44 6.71 6.90
C LEU A 134 -7.33 5.74 7.32
N ASP A 135 -6.75 4.99 6.39
CA ASP A 135 -5.61 4.12 6.69
C ASP A 135 -4.38 4.93 7.14
N VAL A 136 -4.17 6.13 6.57
CA VAL A 136 -3.11 7.05 7.01
C VAL A 136 -3.35 7.48 8.45
N LEU A 137 -4.58 7.91 8.80
CA LEU A 137 -4.93 8.24 10.18
C LEU A 137 -4.65 7.07 11.14
N ARG A 138 -5.04 5.85 10.76
CA ARG A 138 -4.81 4.65 11.56
C ARG A 138 -3.32 4.36 11.78
N ILE A 139 -2.48 4.56 10.77
CA ILE A 139 -1.03 4.42 10.91
C ILE A 139 -0.49 5.47 11.89
N LEU A 140 -0.89 6.74 11.74
CA LEU A 140 -0.44 7.84 12.62
C LEU A 140 -0.89 7.65 14.07
N GLN A 141 -2.06 7.05 14.31
CA GLN A 141 -2.54 6.76 15.66
C GLN A 141 -1.97 5.47 16.25
N GLY A 142 -1.66 4.50 15.40
CA GLY A 142 -1.26 3.16 15.84
C GLY A 142 0.24 2.97 15.99
N ILE A 143 1.06 3.81 15.36
CA ILE A 143 2.51 3.72 15.34
C ILE A 143 3.11 5.01 15.91
N SER A 144 4.10 4.88 16.79
CA SER A 144 4.77 6.04 17.38
C SER A 144 5.44 6.92 16.32
N THR A 145 5.50 8.22 16.59
CA THR A 145 6.15 9.20 15.72
C THR A 145 7.62 8.86 15.51
N GLU A 146 8.31 8.42 16.56
CA GLU A 146 9.73 8.03 16.54
C GLU A 146 9.96 6.81 15.63
N GLU A 147 9.10 5.80 15.73
CA GLU A 147 9.21 4.60 14.87
C GLU A 147 8.93 4.94 13.40
N LEU A 148 7.91 5.75 13.13
CA LEU A 148 7.63 6.21 11.77
C LEU A 148 8.79 7.03 11.21
N ALA A 149 9.37 7.95 12.00
CA ALA A 149 10.51 8.74 11.60
C ALA A 149 11.74 7.87 11.29
N LEU A 150 12.03 6.87 12.11
CA LEU A 150 13.14 5.92 11.86
C LEU A 150 12.96 5.13 10.57
N ARG A 151 11.75 4.60 10.33
CA ARG A 151 11.42 3.85 9.11
C ARG A 151 11.49 4.74 7.87
N LEU A 152 10.95 5.96 7.95
CA LEU A 152 11.03 6.94 6.87
C LEU A 152 12.47 7.39 6.62
N GLY A 153 13.28 7.57 7.67
CA GLY A 153 14.72 7.82 7.55
C GLY A 153 15.45 6.71 6.79
N SER A 154 15.10 5.45 7.04
CA SER A 154 15.64 4.31 6.28
C SER A 154 15.24 4.38 4.79
N ILE A 155 13.97 4.69 4.50
CA ILE A 155 13.48 4.86 3.11
C ILE A 155 14.17 6.03 2.39
N LEU A 156 14.43 7.14 3.09
CA LEU A 156 15.10 8.32 2.55
C LEU A 156 16.60 8.09 2.33
N GLY A 157 17.22 7.24 3.15
CA GLY A 157 18.64 6.90 3.07
C GLY A 157 18.97 5.85 2.00
N ASP A 158 17.99 5.07 1.54
CA ASP A 158 18.22 4.02 0.54
C ASP A 158 18.11 4.54 -0.90
N SER A 159 19.10 4.21 -1.73
CA SER A 159 19.20 4.71 -3.11
C SER A 159 18.01 4.35 -4.02
N LEU A 160 17.33 3.23 -3.77
CA LEU A 160 16.20 2.77 -4.58
C LEU A 160 14.91 3.50 -4.22
N SER A 161 14.77 3.97 -2.97
CA SER A 161 13.54 4.59 -2.47
C SER A 161 13.66 6.07 -2.11
N ALA A 162 14.86 6.63 -2.01
CA ALA A 162 15.08 8.00 -1.53
C ALA A 162 14.24 9.05 -2.27
N ARG A 163 14.22 9.00 -3.60
CA ARG A 163 13.42 9.93 -4.43
C ARG A 163 11.92 9.79 -4.19
N THR A 164 11.43 8.55 -4.11
CA THR A 164 10.01 8.27 -3.81
C THR A 164 9.66 8.72 -2.39
N GLY A 165 10.52 8.45 -1.41
CA GLY A 165 10.34 8.87 -0.03
C GLY A 165 10.25 10.39 0.12
N ALA A 166 11.19 11.12 -0.49
CA ALA A 166 11.17 12.58 -0.48
C ALA A 166 9.89 13.14 -1.11
N ARG A 167 9.48 12.60 -2.27
CA ARG A 167 8.22 12.98 -2.91
C ARG A 167 6.99 12.66 -2.05
N ALA A 168 7.00 11.54 -1.34
CA ALA A 168 5.91 11.19 -0.44
C ALA A 168 5.81 12.16 0.74
N LEU A 169 6.93 12.64 1.29
CA LEU A 169 6.90 13.65 2.36
C LEU A 169 6.31 14.98 1.91
N GLU A 170 6.65 15.43 0.69
CA GLU A 170 6.02 16.63 0.10
C GLU A 170 4.50 16.45 -0.02
N LEU A 171 4.07 15.30 -0.53
CA LEU A 171 2.65 14.95 -0.65
C LEU A 171 1.98 14.84 0.72
N PHE A 172 2.66 14.28 1.72
CA PHE A 172 2.16 14.14 3.08
C PHE A 172 1.92 15.51 3.73
N ALA A 173 2.88 16.42 3.62
CA ALA A 173 2.72 17.81 4.06
C ALA A 173 1.55 18.51 3.35
N GLU A 174 1.42 18.33 2.03
CA GLU A 174 0.31 18.91 1.27
C GLU A 174 -1.07 18.34 1.66
N LEU A 175 -1.14 17.04 1.89
CA LEU A 175 -2.40 16.32 2.12
C LEU A 175 -2.88 16.40 3.57
N PHE A 176 -1.96 16.37 4.53
CA PHE A 176 -2.26 16.19 5.96
C PHE A 176 -1.64 17.27 6.86
N GLY A 177 -0.73 18.10 6.36
CA GLY A 177 -0.07 19.16 7.16
C GLY A 177 -0.98 20.30 7.62
N SER A 178 -2.26 20.27 7.27
CA SER A 178 -3.27 21.12 7.91
C SER A 178 -4.60 20.39 8.02
N ARG A 179 -5.46 20.83 8.96
CA ARG A 179 -6.82 20.27 9.09
C ARG A 179 -7.68 20.52 7.84
N GLY A 180 -7.31 21.52 7.03
CA GLY A 180 -7.92 21.83 5.73
C GLY A 180 -7.41 20.96 4.58
N GLY A 181 -6.33 20.23 4.80
CA GLY A 181 -5.69 19.37 3.80
C GLY A 181 -6.66 18.32 3.26
N ARG A 182 -6.55 18.05 1.96
CA ARG A 182 -7.46 17.12 1.28
C ARG A 182 -7.43 15.73 1.93
N GLY A 183 -6.26 15.26 2.36
CA GLY A 183 -6.10 13.98 3.07
C GLY A 183 -6.86 13.98 4.39
N ALA A 184 -6.71 15.02 5.21
CA ALA A 184 -7.43 15.15 6.47
C ALA A 184 -8.96 15.16 6.27
N VAL A 185 -9.46 15.89 5.27
CA VAL A 185 -10.90 15.93 4.95
C VAL A 185 -11.40 14.56 4.44
N MET A 186 -10.60 13.86 3.63
CA MET A 186 -10.93 12.50 3.18
C MET A 186 -11.01 11.52 4.36
N ALA A 187 -10.04 11.56 5.28
CA ALA A 187 -10.03 10.71 6.47
C ALA A 187 -11.28 10.93 7.32
N ALA A 188 -11.68 12.19 7.53
CA ALA A 188 -12.89 12.53 8.29
C ALA A 188 -14.16 11.95 7.66
N ARG A 189 -14.33 12.07 6.34
CA ARG A 189 -15.47 11.48 5.64
C ARG A 189 -15.51 9.95 5.76
N ALA A 190 -14.35 9.29 5.65
CA ALA A 190 -14.26 7.84 5.78
C ALA A 190 -14.47 7.33 7.21
N ALA A 191 -14.20 8.16 8.22
CA ALA A 191 -14.38 7.81 9.63
C ALA A 191 -15.83 7.97 10.11
N GLN A 192 -16.67 8.71 9.39
CA GLN A 192 -18.07 8.87 9.75
C GLN A 192 -18.90 7.61 9.52
N PRO A 193 -19.93 7.36 10.36
CA PRO A 193 -20.37 8.16 11.51
C PRO A 193 -19.64 7.80 12.83
N VAL A 194 -18.59 6.98 12.78
CA VAL A 194 -17.94 6.41 13.97
C VAL A 194 -17.16 7.46 14.76
N MET A 195 -16.59 8.46 14.09
CA MET A 195 -15.81 9.53 14.71
C MET A 195 -16.31 10.91 14.28
N ASP A 196 -16.11 11.89 15.16
CA ASP A 196 -16.37 13.30 14.84
C ASP A 196 -15.41 13.82 13.76
N ALA A 197 -15.95 14.51 12.77
CA ALA A 197 -15.20 14.91 11.58
C ALA A 197 -14.15 16.00 11.89
N ASP A 198 -14.47 16.96 12.75
CA ASP A 198 -13.54 18.04 13.10
C ASP A 198 -12.42 17.50 14.00
N GLN A 199 -12.75 16.59 14.92
CA GLN A 199 -11.75 15.89 15.72
C GLN A 199 -10.79 15.07 14.86
N VAL A 200 -11.28 14.35 13.85
CA VAL A 200 -10.41 13.59 12.92
C VAL A 200 -9.46 14.52 12.18
N ARG A 201 -9.95 15.65 11.67
CA ARG A 201 -9.11 16.61 10.92
C ARG A 201 -8.05 17.26 11.80
N LEU A 202 -8.41 17.63 13.03
CA LEU A 202 -7.47 18.16 14.02
C LEU A 202 -6.41 17.12 14.38
N THR A 203 -6.81 15.86 14.57
CA THR A 203 -5.90 14.75 14.89
C THR A 203 -4.92 14.49 13.75
N CYS A 204 -5.40 14.48 12.50
CA CYS A 204 -4.53 14.38 11.32
C CYS A 204 -3.48 15.50 11.28
N GLU A 205 -3.90 16.76 11.48
CA GLU A 205 -3.01 17.92 11.47
C GLU A 205 -1.93 17.81 12.56
N ALA A 206 -2.32 17.48 13.79
CA ALA A 206 -1.40 17.36 14.91
C ALA A 206 -0.37 16.24 14.68
N LEU A 207 -0.82 15.01 14.42
CA LEU A 207 0.08 13.86 14.26
C LEU A 207 0.97 13.97 13.02
N ALA A 208 0.45 14.55 11.92
CA ALA A 208 1.26 14.81 10.74
C ALA A 208 2.29 15.90 10.99
N GLY A 209 1.93 16.95 11.73
CA GLY A 209 2.84 18.01 12.16
C GLY A 209 4.00 17.46 12.98
N ASP A 210 3.69 16.69 14.02
CA ASP A 210 4.69 16.04 14.89
C ASP A 210 5.68 15.20 14.07
N LEU A 211 5.18 14.36 13.17
CA LEU A 211 6.02 13.52 12.31
C LEU A 211 6.88 14.34 11.34
N LEU A 212 6.31 15.37 10.71
CA LEU A 212 7.05 16.25 9.80
C LEU A 212 8.14 17.03 10.53
N ASP A 213 7.90 17.44 11.77
CA ASP A 213 8.88 18.20 12.56
C ASP A 213 10.06 17.32 13.00
N VAL A 214 9.84 16.03 13.27
CA VAL A 214 10.92 15.07 13.57
C VAL A 214 11.75 14.71 12.34
N ILE A 215 11.14 14.67 11.15
CA ILE A 215 11.81 14.23 9.91
C ILE A 215 12.57 15.37 9.20
N LYS A 216 12.22 16.63 9.46
CA LYS A 216 12.95 17.77 8.89
C LYS A 216 14.42 17.71 9.35
N PRO A 217 15.39 17.80 8.40
CA PRO A 217 16.81 17.85 8.75
C PRO A 217 17.18 19.13 9.51
#